data_AF-A0A0K8R673-F1
#
_entry.id   AF-A0A0K8R673-F1
#
_cell.length_a   1.000
_cell.length_b   1.000
_cell.length_c   1.000
_cell.angle_alpha   90.00
_cell.angle_beta   90.00
_cell.angle_gamma   90.00
#
_symmetry.space_group_name_H-M   'P 1'
#
loop_
_entity.id
_entity.type
_entity.pdbx_description
1 polymer ?
#
loop_
_entity_poly.entity_id
_entity_poly.type
_entity_poly.pdbx_seq_one_letter_code
_entity_poly.pdbx_strand_id
1 'polypeptide(L)'
;MGRRYHCDYCDKTFPDNVNNRKKHLQGSHHIRLRKNHYDAFRDAASLFQAESAKKPCRRFQQTGACDYGTACKFSHMSADDLRELELRAVNEKAARSVAKCPVSEVTLRDWTHST
;
A
#
# COMPACT_ATOMS: atom_id res chain seq x y z
N MET A 1 -37.32 -6.03 0.27
CA MET A 1 -36.20 -5.34 -0.42
C MET A 1 -34.95 -6.21 -0.28
N GLY A 2 -34.06 -6.27 -1.29
CA GLY A 2 -32.84 -7.08 -1.23
C GLY A 2 -31.70 -6.38 -0.48
N ARG A 3 -30.83 -7.16 0.18
CA ARG A 3 -29.55 -6.65 0.72
C ARG A 3 -28.66 -6.19 -0.44
N ARG A 4 -27.89 -5.12 -0.24
CA ARG A 4 -26.87 -4.63 -1.16
C ARG A 4 -25.52 -4.66 -0.47
N TYR A 5 -24.49 -5.10 -1.18
CA TYR A 5 -23.10 -5.09 -0.72
C TYR A 5 -22.40 -3.87 -1.29
N HIS A 6 -21.59 -3.19 -0.47
CA HIS A 6 -20.68 -2.13 -0.87
C HIS A 6 -19.24 -2.65 -0.80
N CYS A 7 -18.36 -2.13 -1.64
CA CYS A 7 -16.93 -2.41 -1.55
C CYS A 7 -16.12 -1.11 -1.59
N ASP A 8 -15.48 -0.80 -0.48
CA ASP A 8 -14.79 0.45 -0.17
C ASP A 8 -13.51 0.63 -1.03
N TYR A 9 -12.96 -0.48 -1.55
CA TYR A 9 -11.85 -0.47 -2.52
C TYR A 9 -12.30 -0.18 -3.96
N CYS A 10 -13.61 -0.09 -4.23
CA CYS A 10 -14.17 -0.07 -5.58
C CYS A 10 -15.29 0.96 -5.78
N ASP A 11 -15.75 1.63 -4.72
CA ASP A 11 -16.87 2.58 -4.70
C ASP A 11 -18.13 2.07 -5.41
N LYS A 12 -18.40 0.77 -5.27
CA LYS A 12 -19.47 0.08 -6.01
C LYS A 12 -20.43 -0.62 -5.06
N THR A 13 -21.73 -0.36 -5.26
CA THR A 13 -22.82 -1.09 -4.62
C THR A 13 -23.47 -2.05 -5.61
N PHE A 14 -23.79 -3.27 -5.18
CA PHE A 14 -24.46 -4.26 -6.01
C PHE A 14 -25.37 -5.20 -5.20
N PRO A 15 -26.32 -5.93 -5.82
CA PRO A 15 -27.19 -6.88 -5.11
C PRO A 15 -26.38 -7.96 -4.40
N ASP A 16 -26.57 -8.10 -3.08
CA ASP A 16 -25.76 -8.97 -2.25
C ASP A 16 -26.13 -10.44 -2.43
N ASN A 17 -25.22 -11.18 -3.03
CA ASN A 17 -25.27 -12.63 -3.21
C ASN A 17 -23.83 -13.13 -3.03
N VAL A 18 -23.65 -14.22 -2.29
CA VAL A 18 -22.35 -14.84 -1.99
C VAL A 18 -21.51 -15.05 -3.27
N ASN A 19 -22.14 -15.50 -4.36
CA ASN A 19 -21.45 -15.72 -5.64
C ASN A 19 -21.01 -14.40 -6.31
N ASN A 20 -21.87 -13.37 -6.29
CA ASN A 20 -21.56 -12.05 -6.82
C ASN A 20 -20.43 -11.39 -6.03
N ARG A 21 -20.50 -11.46 -4.69
CA ARG A 21 -19.49 -10.93 -3.78
C ARG A 21 -18.14 -11.62 -3.99
N LYS A 22 -18.13 -12.96 -4.09
CA LYS A 22 -16.92 -13.74 -4.39
C LYS A 22 -16.32 -13.36 -5.75
N LYS A 23 -17.13 -13.28 -6.82
CA LYS A 23 -16.68 -12.83 -8.15
C LYS A 23 -16.13 -11.41 -8.15
N HIS A 24 -16.71 -10.49 -7.37
CA HIS A 24 -16.20 -9.13 -7.23
C HIS A 24 -14.81 -9.12 -6.55
N LEU A 25 -14.68 -9.77 -5.40
CA LEU A 25 -13.42 -9.81 -4.63
C LEU A 25 -12.29 -10.54 -5.35
N GLN A 26 -12.61 -11.55 -6.18
CA GLN A 26 -11.65 -12.24 -7.04
C GLN A 26 -11.41 -11.54 -8.39
N GLY A 27 -12.09 -10.42 -8.66
CA GLY A 27 -11.95 -9.67 -9.90
C GLY A 27 -10.63 -8.90 -9.97
N SER A 28 -9.97 -8.90 -11.13
CA SER A 28 -8.70 -8.20 -11.37
C SER A 28 -8.76 -6.70 -11.05
N HIS A 29 -9.92 -6.06 -11.23
CA HIS A 29 -10.17 -4.67 -10.83
C HIS A 29 -10.07 -4.48 -9.31
N HIS A 30 -10.79 -5.30 -8.52
CA HIS A 30 -10.73 -5.23 -7.06
C HIS A 30 -9.32 -5.54 -6.55
N ILE A 31 -8.69 -6.60 -7.06
CA ILE A 31 -7.32 -6.99 -6.67
C ILE A 31 -6.33 -5.84 -6.96
N ARG A 32 -6.46 -5.15 -8.11
CA ARG A 32 -5.61 -4.01 -8.47
C ARG A 32 -5.87 -2.80 -7.58
N LEU A 33 -7.11 -2.38 -7.36
CA LEU A 33 -7.39 -1.22 -6.50
C LEU A 33 -7.02 -1.48 -5.04
N ARG A 34 -7.30 -2.69 -4.53
CA ARG A 34 -6.85 -3.13 -3.20
C ARG A 34 -5.33 -3.13 -3.07
N LYS A 35 -4.60 -3.58 -4.10
CA LYS A 35 -3.13 -3.47 -4.14
C LYS A 35 -2.68 -2.01 -4.14
N ASN A 36 -3.21 -1.17 -5.04
CA ASN A 36 -2.86 0.24 -5.14
C ASN A 36 -3.08 0.99 -3.82
N HIS A 37 -4.16 0.67 -3.09
CA HIS A 37 -4.46 1.21 -1.77
C HIS A 37 -3.34 0.89 -0.77
N TYR A 38 -2.94 -0.38 -0.62
CA TYR A 38 -1.83 -0.73 0.29
C TYR A 38 -0.46 -0.24 -0.20
N ASP A 39 -0.20 -0.21 -1.51
CA ASP A 39 1.05 0.32 -2.05
C ASP A 39 1.19 1.83 -1.78
N ALA A 40 0.08 2.58 -1.67
CA ALA A 40 0.07 4.00 -1.29
C ALA A 40 0.31 4.26 0.21
N PHE A 41 0.08 3.26 1.07
CA PHE A 41 0.37 3.31 2.51
C PHE A 41 1.60 2.46 2.90
N ARG A 42 2.50 2.18 1.94
CA ARG A 42 3.73 1.43 2.19
C ARG A 42 4.75 2.32 2.90
N ASP A 43 5.40 1.84 3.97
CA ASP A 43 6.43 2.60 4.70
C ASP A 43 7.55 3.06 3.75
N ALA A 44 8.13 4.25 3.96
CA ALA A 44 9.26 4.72 3.15
C ALA A 44 10.46 3.77 3.24
N ALA A 45 10.65 3.08 4.37
CA ALA A 45 11.65 2.03 4.52
C ALA A 45 11.41 0.82 3.58
N SER A 46 10.15 0.43 3.43
CA SER A 46 9.71 -0.66 2.56
C SER A 46 9.74 -0.27 1.08
N LEU A 47 9.59 1.02 0.76
CA LEU A 47 9.80 1.59 -0.58
C LEU A 47 11.30 1.66 -0.91
N PHE A 48 12.11 2.28 -0.04
CA PHE A 48 13.56 2.41 -0.20
C PHE A 48 14.24 1.06 -0.43
N GLN A 49 13.91 0.04 0.39
CA GLN A 49 14.50 -1.29 0.26
C GLN A 49 14.14 -1.97 -1.07
N ALA A 50 12.93 -1.73 -1.61
CA ALA A 50 12.49 -2.27 -2.89
C ALA A 50 13.10 -1.53 -4.09
N GLU A 51 13.34 -0.23 -3.96
CA GLU A 51 13.75 0.66 -5.06
C GLU A 51 15.27 0.78 -5.19
N SER A 52 16.01 0.73 -4.08
CA SER A 52 17.49 0.63 -4.04
C SER A 52 18.00 -0.74 -4.51
N ALA A 53 17.23 -1.81 -4.31
CA ALA A 53 17.57 -3.16 -4.79
C ALA A 53 17.41 -3.32 -6.32
N LYS A 54 16.70 -2.40 -6.99
CA LYS A 54 16.58 -2.40 -8.46
C LYS A 54 17.79 -1.69 -9.08
N LYS A 55 18.32 -2.26 -10.16
CA LYS A 55 19.27 -1.54 -11.03
C LYS A 55 18.58 -0.31 -11.66
N PRO A 56 19.27 0.82 -11.85
CA PRO A 56 18.69 2.02 -12.46
C PRO A 56 18.34 1.79 -13.94
N CYS A 57 17.26 2.42 -14.38
CA CYS A 57 16.77 2.32 -15.75
C CYS A 57 17.59 3.20 -16.69
N ARG A 58 18.52 2.58 -17.44
CA ARG A 58 19.39 3.27 -18.40
C ARG A 58 18.62 4.17 -19.38
N ARG A 59 17.47 3.72 -19.89
CA ARG A 59 16.66 4.51 -20.84
C ARG A 59 16.03 5.73 -20.18
N PHE A 60 15.55 5.61 -18.95
CA PHE A 60 15.05 6.76 -18.19
C PHE A 60 16.18 7.75 -17.87
N GLN A 61 17.36 7.27 -17.44
CA GLN A 61 18.52 8.13 -17.19
C GLN A 61 19.09 8.82 -18.45
N GLN A 62 18.98 8.20 -19.63
CA GLN A 62 19.53 8.74 -20.88
C GLN A 62 18.54 9.60 -21.67
N THR A 63 17.22 9.37 -21.52
CA THR A 63 16.19 9.98 -22.37
C THR A 63 15.14 10.75 -21.56
N GLY A 64 15.16 10.68 -20.22
CA GLY A 64 14.12 11.24 -19.35
C GLY A 64 12.75 10.54 -19.44
N ALA A 65 12.64 9.51 -20.29
CA ALA A 65 11.40 8.81 -20.62
C ALA A 65 11.63 7.29 -20.69
N CYS A 66 10.57 6.53 -20.39
CA CYS A 66 10.60 5.08 -20.41
C CYS A 66 9.20 4.52 -20.70
N ASP A 67 9.08 3.79 -21.82
CA ASP A 67 7.82 3.24 -22.35
C ASP A 67 7.06 2.36 -21.34
N TYR A 68 7.76 1.76 -20.37
CA TYR A 68 7.17 0.93 -19.32
C TYR A 68 6.55 1.73 -18.17
N GLY A 69 6.78 3.04 -18.09
CA GLY A 69 6.26 3.91 -17.05
C GLY A 69 6.52 3.38 -15.64
N THR A 70 5.48 3.38 -14.79
CA THR A 70 5.52 2.84 -13.41
C THR A 70 5.53 1.30 -13.35
N ALA A 71 5.37 0.59 -14.46
CA ALA A 71 5.50 -0.87 -14.55
C ALA A 71 6.93 -1.33 -14.92
N CYS A 72 7.90 -0.41 -14.96
CA CYS A 72 9.30 -0.73 -15.23
C CYS A 72 9.90 -1.65 -14.14
N LYS A 73 10.75 -2.60 -14.57
CA LYS A 73 11.49 -3.50 -13.67
C LYS A 73 12.76 -2.87 -13.06
N PHE A 74 13.10 -1.65 -13.48
CA PHE A 74 14.31 -0.93 -13.13
C PHE A 74 13.96 0.38 -12.43
N SER A 75 14.83 0.86 -11.53
CA SER A 75 14.56 2.09 -10.79
C SER A 75 14.54 3.31 -11.71
N HIS A 76 13.51 4.15 -11.55
CA HIS A 76 13.42 5.47 -12.18
C HIS A 76 13.85 6.60 -11.22
N MET A 77 14.19 6.27 -9.96
CA MET A 77 14.71 7.24 -9.00
C MET A 77 16.16 7.62 -9.33
N SER A 78 16.50 8.89 -9.17
CA SER A 78 17.88 9.37 -9.14
C SER A 78 18.58 8.97 -7.85
N ALA A 79 19.88 9.27 -7.75
CA ALA A 79 20.64 9.05 -6.51
C ALA A 79 20.11 9.95 -5.37
N ASP A 80 19.70 11.17 -5.69
CA ASP A 80 19.17 12.13 -4.73
C ASP A 80 17.75 11.75 -4.27
N ASP A 81 16.87 11.29 -5.17
CA ASP A 81 15.54 10.75 -4.81
C ASP A 81 15.66 9.56 -3.85
N LEU A 82 16.58 8.62 -4.12
CA LEU A 82 16.85 7.48 -3.24
C LEU A 82 17.36 7.93 -1.86
N ARG A 83 18.22 8.95 -1.81
CA ARG A 83 18.74 9.53 -0.57
C ARG A 83 17.66 10.25 0.23
N GLU A 84 16.75 10.98 -0.42
CA GLU A 84 15.62 11.60 0.26
C GLU A 84 14.67 10.54 0.84
N LEU A 85 14.41 9.46 0.08
CA LEU A 85 13.59 8.34 0.52
C LEU A 85 14.23 7.57 1.69
N GLU A 86 15.57 7.46 1.74
CA GLU A 86 16.31 6.94 2.90
C GLU A 86 16.15 7.84 4.14
N LEU A 87 16.30 9.16 3.99
CA LEU A 87 16.10 10.11 5.09
C LEU A 87 14.67 10.08 5.64
N ARG A 88 13.66 10.01 4.76
CA ARG A 88 12.26 9.78 5.14
C ARG A 88 12.09 8.47 5.91
N ALA A 89 12.68 7.37 5.42
CA ALA A 89 12.64 6.06 6.07
C ALA A 89 13.30 6.03 7.46
N VAL A 90 14.38 6.78 7.67
CA VAL A 90 15.03 6.93 8.99
C VAL A 90 14.13 7.76 9.91
N ASN A 91 13.58 8.87 9.43
CA ASN A 91 12.67 9.72 10.21
C ASN A 91 11.39 8.99 10.62
N GLU A 92 10.77 8.22 9.71
CA GLU A 92 9.61 7.37 10.02
C GLU A 92 9.93 6.29 11.07
N LYS A 93 11.11 5.65 11.00
CA LYS A 93 11.55 4.68 12.02
C LYS A 93 11.74 5.34 13.40
N ALA A 94 12.33 6.53 13.44
CA ALA A 94 12.50 7.30 14.67
C ALA A 94 11.14 7.76 15.25
N ALA A 95 10.27 8.32 14.41
CA ALA A 95 8.91 8.70 14.79
C ALA A 95 8.12 7.50 15.31
N ARG A 96 8.26 6.31 14.68
CA ARG A 96 7.61 5.08 15.11
C ARG A 96 8.18 4.51 16.41
N SER A 97 9.46 4.71 16.73
CA SER A 97 10.00 4.30 18.03
C SER A 97 9.52 5.20 19.17
N VAL A 98 9.35 6.50 18.91
CA VAL A 98 8.75 7.46 19.86
C VAL A 98 7.23 7.23 20.00
N ALA A 99 6.52 7.02 18.88
CA ALA A 99 5.09 6.73 18.87
C ALA A 99 4.75 5.30 19.35
N LYS A 100 5.75 4.47 19.66
CA LYS A 100 5.55 3.23 20.43
C LYS A 100 5.41 3.56 21.92
N CYS A 101 4.38 4.36 22.23
CA CYS A 101 3.74 4.33 23.53
C CYS A 101 3.49 2.87 23.95
N PRO A 102 3.54 2.52 25.24
CA PRO A 102 3.12 1.21 25.69
C PRO A 102 1.64 1.04 25.37
N VAL A 103 1.34 0.34 24.27
CA VAL A 103 0.00 -0.18 24.01
C VAL A 103 -0.27 -1.16 25.14
N SER A 104 -1.06 -0.73 26.12
CA SER A 104 -1.63 -1.63 27.10
C SER A 104 -2.33 -2.76 26.36
N GLU A 105 -2.16 -4.01 26.82
CA GLU A 105 -2.90 -5.13 26.27
C GLU A 105 -4.37 -4.99 26.68
N VAL A 106 -5.12 -4.17 25.93
CA VAL A 106 -6.58 -4.10 25.99
C VAL A 106 -7.07 -5.44 25.44
N THR A 107 -7.38 -6.36 26.36
CA THR A 107 -7.73 -7.72 25.98
C THR A 107 -9.16 -7.75 25.44
N LEU A 108 -9.52 -8.83 24.74
CA LEU A 108 -10.91 -9.05 24.34
C LEU A 108 -11.90 -9.10 25.53
N ARG A 109 -11.41 -9.30 26.77
CA ARG A 109 -12.25 -9.34 27.97
C ARG A 109 -12.73 -7.95 28.39
N ASP A 110 -11.86 -6.94 28.30
CA ASP A 110 -12.15 -5.55 28.66
C ASP A 110 -13.35 -5.00 27.86
N TRP A 111 -13.45 -5.37 26.58
CA TRP A 111 -14.56 -5.00 25.70
C TRP A 111 -15.88 -5.75 26.02
N THR A 112 -15.81 -6.92 26.66
CA THR A 112 -16.98 -7.76 26.97
C THR A 112 -17.52 -7.60 28.38
N HIS A 113 -16.84 -6.85 29.26
CA HIS A 113 -17.24 -6.62 30.65
C HIS A 113 -17.84 -5.22 30.90
N SER A 114 -18.19 -4.49 29.83
CA SER A 114 -18.81 -3.15 29.90
C SER A 114 -20.34 -3.20 29.75
N THR A 115 -20.99 -4.01 30.59
CA THR A 115 -22.46 -4.13 30.76
C THR A 115 -22.79 -4.51 32.19
#